data_AF-A0A8T1RV52-F1
#
_entry.id   AF-A0A8T1RV52-F1
#
_cell.length_a   1.000
_cell.length_b   1.000
_cell.length_c   1.000
_cell.angle_alpha   90.00
_cell.angle_beta   90.00
_cell.angle_gamma   90.00
#
_symmetry.space_group_name_H-M   'P 1'
#
loop_
_entity.id
_entity.type
_entity.pdbx_description
1 polymer ?
#
loop_
_entity_poly.entity_id
_entity_poly.type
_entity_poly.pdbx_seq_one_letter_code
_entity_poly.pdbx_strand_id
1 'polypeptide(L)' 'MELNERVVGNERVEEEGCVTPRHNDCQIPTALACPPAPKKKMALVKHRNQPSKNGFFQPPDLDVLFAMTPRREACA' A
#
# COMPACT_ATOMS: atom_id res chain seq x y z
N MET A 1 23.87 -35.00 52.77
CA MET A 1 22.53 -35.46 52.38
C MET A 1 21.96 -34.36 51.50
N GLU A 2 22.19 -34.50 50.20
CA GLU A 2 21.65 -33.59 49.17
C GLU A 2 20.12 -33.55 49.25
N LEU A 3 19.54 -32.36 49.12
CA LEU A 3 18.10 -32.17 49.01
C LEU A 3 17.79 -31.69 47.59
N ASN A 4 17.09 -32.57 46.89
CA ASN A 4 16.94 -32.67 45.45
C ASN A 4 16.35 -31.44 44.76
N GLU A 5 16.86 -31.20 43.55
CA GLU A 5 16.34 -30.29 42.54
C GLU A 5 14.89 -30.65 42.14
N ARG A 6 13.98 -29.68 42.23
CA ARG A 6 12.69 -29.76 41.52
C ARG A 6 12.87 -29.19 40.12
N VAL A 7 13.30 -30.07 39.21
CA VAL A 7 13.13 -29.84 37.77
C VAL A 7 11.62 -29.88 37.49
N VAL A 8 11.01 -28.70 37.36
CA VAL A 8 9.68 -28.59 36.74
C VAL A 8 9.89 -28.83 35.25
N GLY A 9 9.74 -30.09 34.85
CA GLY A 9 9.70 -30.50 33.47
C GLY A 9 8.58 -29.77 32.75
N ASN A 10 8.94 -28.88 31.82
CA ASN A 10 8.01 -28.28 30.89
C ASN A 10 8.25 -28.98 29.55
N GLU A 11 7.63 -30.14 29.40
CA GLU A 11 7.58 -30.89 28.14
C GLU A 11 6.85 -30.03 27.11
N ARG A 12 7.60 -29.46 26.16
CA ARG A 12 7.05 -28.76 24.99
C ARG A 12 7.37 -29.60 23.77
N VAL A 13 6.30 -30.14 23.22
CA VAL A 13 6.20 -30.92 21.99
C VAL A 13 7.12 -30.39 20.89
N GLU A 14 7.79 -31.35 20.25
CA GLU A 14 8.57 -31.23 19.03
C GLU A 14 7.80 -30.45 17.94
N GLU A 15 8.38 -29.35 17.46
CA GLU A 15 8.12 -28.85 16.12
C GLU A 15 9.49 -28.58 15.50
N GLU A 16 9.90 -29.48 14.60
CA GLU A 16 11.15 -29.42 13.86
C GLU A 16 11.03 -28.30 12.80
N GLY A 17 11.02 -27.05 13.26
CA GLY A 17 10.73 -25.86 12.44
C GLY A 17 11.25 -24.56 13.06
N CYS A 18 11.42 -23.54 12.22
CA CYS A 18 11.75 -22.20 12.72
C CYS A 18 10.51 -21.56 13.38
N VAL A 19 10.53 -21.48 14.71
CA VAL A 19 9.47 -20.85 15.52
C VAL A 19 9.84 -19.44 15.96
N THR A 20 8.86 -18.55 16.04
CA THR A 20 9.06 -17.21 16.61
C THR A 20 9.36 -17.29 18.11
N PRO A 21 10.44 -16.65 18.61
CA PRO A 21 10.73 -16.60 20.04
C PRO A 21 9.59 -15.97 20.84
N ARG A 22 9.19 -16.63 21.94
CA ARG A 22 8.08 -16.18 22.81
C ARG A 22 8.50 -15.33 24.01
N HIS A 23 9.79 -15.11 24.21
CA HIS A 23 10.30 -14.28 25.32
C HIS A 23 9.88 -12.80 25.13
N ASN A 24 9.52 -12.10 26.20
CA ASN A 24 9.02 -10.72 26.13
C ASN A 24 10.00 -9.77 25.43
N ASP A 25 11.31 -9.93 25.65
CA ASP A 25 12.34 -9.08 25.03
C ASP A 25 12.43 -9.26 23.50
N CYS A 26 11.92 -10.37 22.97
CA CYS A 26 11.90 -10.68 21.54
C CYS A 26 10.54 -10.37 20.90
N GLN A 27 9.51 -10.04 21.69
CA GLN A 27 8.18 -9.77 21.18
C GLN A 27 8.09 -8.32 20.68
N ILE A 28 7.40 -8.13 19.55
CA ILE A 28 7.06 -6.80 19.07
C ILE A 28 6.05 -6.18 20.05
N PRO A 29 6.25 -4.92 20.52
CA PRO A 29 5.30 -4.26 21.39
C PRO A 29 3.89 -4.22 20.79
N THR A 30 2.89 -4.71 21.54
CA THR A 30 1.52 -4.92 21.05
C THR A 30 0.77 -3.62 20.75
N ALA A 31 1.23 -2.49 21.27
CA ALA A 31 0.52 -1.21 21.18
C ALA A 31 1.47 -0.06 20.85
N LEU A 32 1.81 0.09 19.58
CA LEU A 32 2.15 1.40 19.04
C LEU A 32 0.88 1.94 18.40
N ALA A 33 0.28 2.97 18.99
CA ALA A 33 -0.81 3.69 18.33
C ALA A 33 -0.29 4.12 16.94
N CYS A 34 -1.00 3.71 15.88
CA CYS A 34 -0.62 4.09 14.52
C CYS A 34 -0.54 5.63 14.47
N PRO A 35 0.52 6.21 13.88
CA PRO A 35 0.57 7.65 13.71
C PRO A 35 -0.70 8.12 12.98
N PRO A 36 -1.19 9.35 13.27
CA PRO A 36 -2.37 9.87 12.61
C PRO A 36 -2.18 9.86 11.09
N ALA A 37 -3.26 9.58 10.35
CA ALA A 37 -3.24 9.52 8.90
C ALA A 37 -2.64 10.81 8.30
N PRO A 38 -1.81 10.71 7.24
CA PRO A 38 -1.30 11.88 6.54
C PRO A 38 -2.45 12.78 6.07
N LYS A 39 -2.34 14.09 6.32
CA LYS A 39 -3.35 15.06 5.89
C LYS A 39 -3.29 15.25 4.38
N LYS A 40 -4.43 15.08 3.69
CA LYS A 40 -4.55 15.43 2.27
C LYS A 40 -4.34 16.93 2.09
N LYS A 41 -3.44 17.33 1.19
CA LYS A 41 -3.27 18.75 0.82
C LYS A 41 -4.58 19.27 0.22
N MET A 42 -5.04 20.44 0.67
CA MET A 42 -6.16 21.11 0.03
C MET A 42 -5.77 21.46 -1.40
N ALA A 43 -6.65 21.17 -2.36
CA ALA A 43 -6.48 21.62 -3.72
C ALA A 43 -6.63 23.15 -3.72
N LEU A 44 -5.51 23.88 -3.63
CA LEU A 44 -5.50 25.28 -4.03
C LEU A 44 -5.98 25.28 -5.48
N VAL A 45 -7.10 25.96 -5.73
CA VAL A 45 -7.78 26.07 -7.03
C VAL A 45 -6.74 25.98 -8.12
N LYS A 46 -6.75 24.85 -8.85
CA LYS A 46 -5.82 24.58 -9.93
C LYS A 46 -5.83 25.83 -10.80
N HIS A 47 -4.72 26.60 -10.82
CA HIS A 47 -4.39 27.33 -12.02
C HIS A 47 -4.56 26.28 -13.12
N ARG A 48 -5.54 26.46 -14.01
CA ARG A 48 -5.74 25.59 -15.17
C ARG A 48 -4.33 25.30 -15.67
N ASN A 49 -3.90 24.05 -15.57
CA ASN A 49 -2.60 23.63 -16.06
C ASN A 49 -2.63 24.01 -17.53
N GLN A 50 -2.11 25.18 -17.87
CA GLN A 50 -2.00 25.56 -19.26
C GLN A 50 -1.12 24.47 -19.86
N PRO A 51 -1.53 23.88 -21.00
CA PRO A 51 -0.65 22.98 -21.73
C PRO A 51 0.71 23.64 -21.80
N SER A 52 1.76 22.92 -21.38
CA SER A 52 3.11 23.46 -21.48
C SER A 52 3.30 23.88 -22.94
N LYS A 53 3.84 25.08 -23.17
CA LYS A 53 3.93 25.68 -24.50
C LYS A 53 4.57 24.72 -25.53
N ASN A 54 5.42 23.80 -25.05
CA ASN A 54 6.14 22.80 -25.84
C ASN A 54 5.92 21.37 -25.28
N GLY A 55 4.74 21.05 -24.77
CA GLY A 55 4.44 19.70 -24.27
C GLY A 55 4.58 18.64 -25.36
N PHE A 56 5.17 17.48 -25.02
CA PHE A 56 5.32 16.34 -25.94
C PHE A 56 3.97 15.86 -26.50
N PHE A 57 2.93 15.91 -25.67
CA PHE A 57 1.57 15.59 -26.09
C PHE A 57 0.80 16.86 -26.40
N GLN A 58 0.52 17.07 -27.69
CA GLN A 58 -0.38 18.11 -28.19
C GLN A 58 -1.64 17.40 -28.68
N PRO A 59 -2.69 17.27 -27.83
CA PRO A 59 -3.91 16.61 -28.28
C PRO A 59 -4.53 17.39 -29.45
N PRO A 60 -5.09 16.69 -30.45
CA PRO A 60 -5.85 17.35 -31.50
C PRO A 60 -7.06 18.07 -30.90
N ASP A 61 -7.59 19.05 -31.64
CA ASP A 61 -8.80 19.74 -31.24
C ASP A 61 -9.97 18.75 -31.20
N LEU A 62 -10.58 18.62 -30.01
CA LEU A 62 -11.69 17.70 -29.80
C LEU A 62 -12.92 18.14 -30.59
N ASP A 63 -13.13 19.45 -30.76
CA ASP A 63 -14.29 19.96 -31.49
C ASP A 63 -14.25 19.54 -32.96
N VAL A 64 -13.04 19.44 -33.54
CA VAL A 64 -12.84 18.92 -34.90
C VAL A 64 -13.18 17.43 -34.97
N LEU A 65 -12.80 16.63 -33.98
CA LEU A 65 -13.09 15.19 -33.95
C LEU A 65 -14.60 14.90 -33.90
N PHE A 66 -15.37 15.72 -33.17
CA PHE A 66 -16.83 15.56 -33.09
C PHE A 66 -17.60 16.22 -34.23
N ALA A 67 -17.00 17.22 -34.90
CA ALA A 67 -17.57 17.83 -36.11
C ALA A 67 -17.47 16.91 -37.34
N MET A 68 -16.60 15.89 -37.30
CA MET A 68 -16.54 14.88 -38.35
C MET A 68 -17.83 14.04 -38.33
N THR A 69 -18.51 14.00 -39.47
CA THR A 69 -19.69 13.15 -39.63
C THR A 69 -19.31 11.70 -39.31
N PRO A 70 -20.09 10.97 -38.49
CA PRO A 70 -19.87 9.56 -38.25
C PRO A 70 -19.78 8.84 -39.60
N ARG A 71 -18.65 8.20 -39.89
CA ARG A 71 -18.53 7.35 -41.06
C ARG A 71 -19.46 6.16 -40.82
N ARG A 72 -20.59 6.14 -41.52
CA ARG A 72 -21.44 4.95 -41.59
C ARG A 72 -20.68 3.91 -42.37
N GLU A 73 -19.94 3.07 -41.66
CA GLU A 73 -19.48 1.81 -42.24
C GLU A 73 -20.70 0.88 -42.28
N ALA A 74 -21.12 0.53 -43.50
CA ALA A 74 -22.04 -0.58 -43.68
C ALA A 74 -21.22 -1.87 -43.47
N CYS A 75 -21.72 -2.78 -42.64
CA CYS A 75 -21.13 -4.10 -42.46
C CYS A 75 -21.11 -4.87 -43.80
N ALA A 76 -20.07 -5.65 -44.00
CA ALA A 76 -20.05 -6.81 -44.89
C ALA A 76 -19.96 -8.08 -44.04
#